data_AF-A0A496PFU7-F1
#
_entry.id   AF-A0A496PFU7-F1
#
_cell.length_a   1.000
_cell.length_b   1.000
_cell.length_c   1.000
_cell.angle_alpha   90.00
_cell.angle_beta   90.00
_cell.angle_gamma   90.00
#
_symmetry.space_group_name_H-M   'P 1'
#
loop_
_entity.id
_entity.type
_entity.pdbx_description
1 polymer ?
#
loop_
_entity_poly.entity_id
_entity_poly.type
_entity_poly.pdbx_seq_one_letter_code
_entity_poly.pdbx_strand_id
1 'polypeptide(L)' 'MTMERITWNEIDFVKVGNATDAVGKTGLTVLRFPQAAQGGLHISGGGPAARESGVLDPTTAPTPVNALVL' A
#
# COMPACT_ATOMS: atom_id res chain seq x y z
N MET A 1 21.64 0.76 20.52
CA MET A 1 20.40 0.03 20.16
C MET A 1 20.72 -0.86 18.98
N THR A 2 20.61 -2.18 19.15
CA THR A 2 20.64 -3.13 18.05
C THR A 2 19.23 -3.18 17.46
N MET A 3 19.09 -2.95 16.14
CA MET A 3 17.82 -3.08 15.44
C MET A 3 17.55 -4.56 15.18
N GLU A 4 16.33 -5.00 15.48
CA GLU A 4 15.86 -6.34 15.13
C GLU A 4 15.24 -6.33 13.73
N ARG A 5 15.55 -7.36 12.93
CA ARG A 5 14.98 -7.53 11.59
C ARG A 5 13.75 -8.43 11.68
N ILE A 6 12.64 -7.94 11.16
CA ILE A 6 11.40 -8.71 10.97
C ILE A 6 11.13 -8.97 9.49
N THR A 7 10.30 -9.97 9.21
CA THR A 7 9.66 -10.16 7.91
C THR A 7 8.36 -9.35 7.83
N TRP A 8 7.87 -9.10 6.62
CA TRP A 8 6.62 -8.37 6.44
C TRP A 8 5.41 -9.07 7.06
N ASN A 9 5.40 -10.40 7.05
CA ASN A 9 4.28 -11.20 7.58
C ASN A 9 4.16 -11.14 9.11
N GLU A 10 5.16 -10.62 9.80
CA GLU A 10 5.13 -10.37 11.25
C GLU A 10 4.37 -9.08 11.61
N ILE A 11 3.97 -8.28 10.61
CA ILE A 11 3.14 -7.09 10.84
C ILE A 11 1.66 -7.52 10.84
N ASP A 12 1.04 -7.57 12.02
CA ASP A 12 -0.27 -8.20 12.21
C ASP A 12 -1.43 -7.55 11.43
N PHE A 13 -1.44 -6.21 11.35
CA PHE A 13 -2.58 -5.44 10.82
C PHE A 13 -2.64 -5.36 9.28
N VAL A 14 -1.64 -5.89 8.59
CA VAL A 14 -1.55 -5.88 7.12
C VAL A 14 -1.27 -7.27 6.58
N LYS A 15 -1.88 -7.61 5.45
CA LYS A 15 -1.61 -8.84 4.69
C LYS A 15 -1.09 -8.46 3.31
N VAL A 16 -0.28 -9.33 2.70
CA VAL A 16 0.27 -9.10 1.35
C VAL A 16 -0.15 -10.22 0.42
N GLY A 17 -0.63 -9.83 -0.76
CA GLY A 17 -0.85 -10.72 -1.89
C GLY A 17 -0.02 -10.29 -3.09
N ASN A 18 0.49 -11.25 -3.85
CA ASN A 18 1.22 -11.01 -5.08
C ASN A 18 0.61 -11.86 -6.20
N ALA A 19 0.51 -11.32 -7.39
CA ALA A 19 0.20 -12.06 -8.60
C ALA A 19 1.24 -11.71 -9.67
N THR A 20 1.77 -12.72 -10.37
CA THR A 20 2.87 -12.55 -11.33
C THR A 20 2.56 -13.27 -12.62
N ASP A 21 2.75 -12.57 -13.73
CA ASP A 21 2.84 -13.17 -15.07
C ASP A 21 4.32 -13.25 -15.46
N ALA A 22 4.84 -14.49 -15.45
CA ALA A 22 6.23 -14.76 -15.77
C ALA A 22 6.58 -14.55 -17.25
N VAL A 23 5.61 -14.73 -18.16
CA VAL A 23 5.81 -14.55 -19.61
C VAL A 23 5.81 -13.07 -19.94
N GLY A 24 4.79 -12.34 -19.46
CA GLY A 24 4.68 -10.89 -19.63
C GLY A 24 5.69 -10.08 -18.80
N LYS A 25 6.42 -10.73 -17.88
CA LYS A 25 7.37 -10.11 -16.93
C LYS A 25 6.73 -8.96 -16.15
N THR A 26 5.50 -9.19 -15.71
CA THR A 26 4.70 -8.20 -15.00
C THR A 26 4.00 -8.84 -13.81
N GLY A 27 3.39 -8.02 -12.97
CA GLY A 27 2.69 -8.47 -11.79
C GLY A 27 2.12 -7.29 -11.02
N LEU A 28 1.51 -7.61 -9.90
CA LEU A 28 1.01 -6.62 -8.95
C LEU A 28 1.21 -7.13 -7.52
N THR A 29 1.30 -6.18 -6.61
CA THR A 29 1.34 -6.43 -5.17
C THR A 29 0.19 -5.69 -4.52
N VAL A 30 -0.52 -6.36 -3.61
CA VAL A 30 -1.59 -5.76 -2.82
C VAL A 30 -1.22 -5.82 -1.35
N LEU A 31 -1.22 -4.66 -0.68
CA LEU A 31 -1.29 -4.58 0.77
C LEU A 31 -2.76 -4.51 1.17
N ARG A 32 -3.26 -5.51 1.92
CA ARG A 32 -4.66 -5.58 2.40
C ARG A 32 -4.70 -5.24 3.89
N PHE A 33 -5.59 -4.34 4.27
CA PHE A 33 -5.85 -3.91 5.64
C PHE A 33 -7.23 -4.42 6.08
N PRO A 34 -7.32 -5.58 6.78
CA PRO A 34 -8.62 -6.20 7.11
C PRO A 34 -9.52 -5.31 7.98
N GLN A 35 -8.92 -4.43 8.78
CA GLN A 35 -9.61 -3.49 9.66
C GLN A 35 -9.79 -2.09 9.05
N ALA A 36 -9.47 -1.93 7.75
CA ALA A 36 -9.25 -0.64 7.09
C ALA A 36 -8.12 0.19 7.74
N ALA A 37 -7.45 1.01 6.93
CA ALA A 37 -6.35 1.84 7.39
C ALA A 37 -6.62 3.31 7.03
N GLN A 38 -6.55 4.19 8.03
CA GLN A 38 -6.44 5.62 7.78
C GLN A 38 -5.03 5.92 7.28
N GLY A 39 -4.91 6.69 6.20
CA GLY A 39 -3.62 6.98 5.58
C GLY A 39 -3.48 8.43 5.14
N GLY A 40 -2.27 8.74 4.67
CA GLY A 40 -1.91 9.92 3.91
C GLY A 40 -0.97 9.51 2.78
N LEU A 41 -0.81 10.36 1.77
CA LEU A 41 0.00 10.05 0.59
C LEU A 41 1.05 11.14 0.34
N HIS A 42 2.26 10.72 0.01
CA HIS A 42 3.32 11.60 -0.47
C HIS A 42 3.91 11.03 -1.77
N ILE A 43 3.86 11.82 -2.84
CA ILE A 43 4.43 11.49 -4.15
C ILE A 43 5.61 12.41 -4.39
N SER A 44 6.81 11.84 -4.51
CA SER A 44 8.06 12.59 -4.74
C SER A 44 8.53 12.59 -6.19
N GLY A 45 7.98 11.70 -7.04
CA GLY A 45 8.35 11.59 -8.46
C GLY A 45 7.61 12.60 -9.35
N GLY A 46 8.29 13.08 -10.39
CA GLY A 46 7.74 14.08 -11.33
C GLY A 46 6.78 13.55 -12.41
N GLY A 47 6.65 12.22 -12.54
CA GLY A 47 5.73 11.57 -13.49
C GLY A 47 4.88 10.49 -12.82
N PRO A 48 4.01 10.84 -11.87
CA PRO A 48 3.23 9.85 -11.13
C PRO A 48 2.12 9.23 -11.98
N ALA A 49 1.93 7.92 -11.81
CA ALA A 49 0.77 7.17 -12.33
C ALA A 49 -0.07 6.65 -11.15
N ALA A 50 -0.56 7.59 -10.32
CA ALA A 50 -1.38 7.27 -9.16
C ALA A 50 -2.88 7.24 -9.51
N ARG A 51 -3.65 6.46 -8.74
CA ARG A 51 -5.12 6.43 -8.78
C ARG A 51 -5.67 6.68 -7.38
N GLU A 52 -6.83 7.34 -7.31
CA GLU A 52 -7.54 7.64 -6.06
C GLU A 52 -6.72 8.45 -5.03
N SER A 53 -5.62 9.09 -5.42
CA SER A 53 -4.72 9.80 -4.49
C SER A 53 -5.41 10.90 -3.68
N GLY A 54 -6.43 11.55 -4.25
CA GLY A 54 -7.20 12.60 -3.59
C GLY A 54 -7.96 12.12 -2.36
N VAL A 55 -8.28 10.81 -2.25
CA VAL A 55 -8.99 10.26 -1.09
C VAL A 55 -8.13 10.26 0.19
N LEU A 56 -6.80 10.35 0.03
CA LEU A 56 -5.84 10.41 1.13
C LEU A 56 -5.40 11.85 1.45
N ASP A 57 -6.04 12.85 0.84
CA ASP A 57 -5.80 14.25 1.18
C ASP A 57 -6.36 14.55 2.59
N PRO A 58 -5.55 15.10 3.51
CA PRO A 58 -5.97 15.33 4.89
C PRO A 58 -7.08 16.39 5.05
N THR A 59 -7.41 17.14 4.00
CA THR A 59 -8.50 18.12 3.99
C THR A 59 -9.85 17.54 3.58
N THR A 60 -9.87 16.28 3.12
CA THR A 60 -11.10 15.58 2.72
C THR A 60 -11.71 14.80 3.88
N ALA A 61 -12.93 14.27 3.68
CA ALA A 61 -13.56 13.43 4.69
C ALA A 61 -12.73 12.16 4.97
N PRO A 62 -12.56 11.75 6.24
CA PRO A 62 -11.82 10.54 6.57
C PRO A 62 -12.37 9.32 5.84
N THR A 63 -11.54 8.74 4.97
CA THR A 63 -11.90 7.57 4.17
C THR A 63 -10.85 6.47 4.37
N PRO A 64 -11.03 5.59 5.37
CA PRO A 64 -10.13 4.46 5.58
C PRO A 64 -10.11 3.52 4.37
N VAL A 65 -8.93 3.11 3.95
CA VAL A 65 -8.75 2.23 2.78
C VAL A 65 -8.54 0.79 3.19
N ASN A 66 -9.11 -0.15 2.43
CA ASN A 66 -8.92 -1.58 2.68
C ASN A 66 -7.71 -2.17 1.94
N ALA A 67 -7.20 -1.48 0.91
CA ALA A 67 -6.08 -1.98 0.14
C ALA A 67 -5.24 -0.86 -0.51
N LEU A 68 -3.94 -1.14 -0.69
CA LEU A 68 -3.03 -0.40 -1.56
C LEU A 68 -2.49 -1.35 -2.63
N VAL A 69 -2.44 -0.89 -3.89
CA VAL A 69 -1.97 -1.68 -5.04
C VAL A 69 -0.69 -1.05 -5.59
N LEU A 70 0.30 -1.88 -5.88
CA LEU A 70 1.58 -1.55 -6.48
C LEU A 70 1.79 -2.33 -7.78
#